data_AF-A0A3M4ABX1-F1
#
_entry.id   AF-A0A3M4ABX1-F1
#
_cell.length_a   1.000
_cell.length_b   1.000
_cell.length_c   1.000
_cell.angle_alpha   90.00
_cell.angle_beta   90.00
_cell.angle_gamma   90.00
#
_symmetry.space_group_name_H-M   'P 1'
#
loop_
_entity.id
_entity.type
_entity.pdbx_description
1 polymer ?
#
loop_
_entity_poly.entity_id
_entity_poly.type
_entity_poly.pdbx_seq_one_letter_code
_entity_poly.pdbx_strand_id
1 'polypeptide(L)'
;MTRALERNAAGEAQISPVIVRPCDWHSTPLGNLLAAPKDGRAVTTWPNYDEAYTDVAKQIRAVVTRISPTVTSPAPLAVPTEPSFSASVAALSRSSNLALKKTFSELDADRYLQESFDFISRFFEGSLQELEARNDGISCQFRRIDGNTFTGAIYRQGNKASECSVTLGVMGGRSIEYSSSASARGGFNEMLSVDHDDQSLFLKSLGMAMHVSRSQKLTQEGGAELFWSILIGPLQR
;
A
#
# COMPACT_ATOMS: atom_id res chain seq x y z
N MET A 1 -11.66 11.39 25.77
CA MET A 1 -10.65 10.43 26.29
C MET A 1 -11.10 9.78 27.59
N THR A 2 -11.52 10.55 28.60
CA THR A 2 -11.96 10.06 29.93
C THR A 2 -13.00 8.93 29.85
N ARG A 3 -14.10 9.13 29.12
CA ARG A 3 -15.15 8.11 28.91
C ARG A 3 -14.64 6.80 28.30
N ALA A 4 -13.63 6.87 27.43
CA ALA A 4 -13.06 5.66 26.83
C ALA A 4 -12.22 4.89 27.87
N LEU A 5 -11.44 5.60 28.69
CA LEU A 5 -10.64 5.01 29.77
C LEU A 5 -11.53 4.38 30.84
N GLU A 6 -12.64 5.03 31.21
CA GLU A 6 -13.65 4.48 32.13
C GLU A 6 -14.25 3.17 31.61
N ARG A 7 -14.66 3.14 30.34
CA ARG A 7 -15.18 1.92 29.70
C ARG A 7 -14.12 0.82 29.59
N ASN A 8 -12.86 1.20 29.38
CA ASN A 8 -11.74 0.26 29.38
C ASN A 8 -11.49 -0.33 30.77
N ALA A 9 -11.57 0.48 31.82
CA ALA A 9 -11.48 0.01 33.21
C ALA A 9 -12.67 -0.89 33.58
N ALA A 10 -13.87 -0.61 33.04
CA ALA A 10 -15.05 -1.44 33.22
C ALA A 10 -15.07 -2.72 32.36
N GLY A 11 -14.09 -2.92 31.47
CA GLY A 11 -14.06 -4.06 30.53
C GLY A 11 -15.07 -3.99 29.38
N GLU A 12 -15.76 -2.85 29.22
CA GLU A 12 -16.77 -2.61 28.18
C GLU A 12 -16.19 -2.10 26.85
N ALA A 13 -14.90 -1.77 26.86
CA ALA A 13 -14.13 -1.36 25.69
C ALA A 13 -12.68 -1.78 25.89
N GLN A 14 -11.92 -1.91 24.80
CA GLN A 14 -10.48 -2.12 24.87
C GLN A 14 -9.77 -0.98 24.15
N ILE A 15 -8.82 -0.33 24.81
CA ILE A 15 -7.98 0.73 24.24
C ILE A 15 -6.62 0.15 23.84
N SER A 16 -6.20 0.43 22.61
CA SER A 16 -4.87 0.10 22.10
C SER A 16 -4.16 1.39 21.64
N PRO A 17 -3.27 1.98 22.46
CA PRO A 17 -2.50 3.16 22.08
C PRO A 17 -1.53 2.85 20.93
N VAL A 18 -1.36 3.80 19.99
CA VAL A 18 -0.37 3.72 18.90
C VAL A 18 0.56 4.92 18.97
N ILE A 19 1.84 4.67 19.20
CA ILE A 19 2.87 5.72 19.33
C ILE A 19 3.48 5.99 17.96
N VAL A 20 3.04 7.05 17.30
CA VAL A 20 3.53 7.39 15.95
C VAL A 20 4.88 8.14 16.03
N ARG A 21 5.04 9.05 16.99
CA ARG A 21 6.26 9.84 17.21
C ARG A 21 6.69 9.78 18.68
N PRO A 22 7.98 10.02 19.00
CA PRO A 22 8.44 10.13 20.38
C PRO A 22 7.66 11.22 21.12
N CYS A 23 7.03 10.84 22.23
CA CYS A 23 6.35 11.74 23.14
C CYS A 23 6.37 11.14 24.54
N ASP A 24 6.21 11.98 25.56
CA ASP A 24 6.10 11.53 26.94
C ASP A 24 4.70 10.99 27.23
N TRP A 25 4.39 9.81 26.70
CA TRP A 25 3.08 9.16 26.88
C TRP A 25 3.01 8.34 28.17
N HIS A 26 4.17 7.96 28.74
CA HIS A 26 4.24 7.18 29.98
C HIS A 26 3.73 7.96 31.20
N SER A 27 3.86 9.29 31.21
CA SER A 27 3.32 10.16 32.25
C SER A 27 1.80 10.35 32.15
N THR A 28 1.17 9.84 31.08
CA THR A 28 -0.28 9.94 30.84
C THR A 28 -1.02 8.68 31.29
N PRO A 29 -2.36 8.70 31.42
CA PRO A 29 -3.14 7.50 31.71
C PRO A 29 -2.99 6.35 30.70
N LEU A 30 -2.42 6.62 29.50
CA LEU A 30 -2.10 5.60 28.51
C LEU A 30 -0.87 4.78 28.87
N GLY A 31 0.01 5.27 29.75
CA GLY A 31 1.21 4.57 30.23
C GLY A 31 0.92 3.23 30.90
N ASN A 32 -0.31 3.06 31.40
CA ASN A 32 -0.77 1.82 32.03
C ASN A 32 -1.32 0.79 31.02
N LEU A 33 -1.38 1.14 29.73
CA LEU A 33 -1.91 0.30 28.67
C LEU A 33 -0.78 -0.22 27.78
N LEU A 34 -0.98 -1.40 27.19
CA LEU A 34 -0.04 -1.96 26.23
C LEU A 34 -0.11 -1.17 24.92
N ALA A 35 0.93 -0.38 24.65
CA ALA A 35 1.04 0.44 23.46
C ALA A 35 1.71 -0.32 22.30
N ALA A 36 1.27 -0.02 21.08
CA ALA A 36 1.92 -0.43 19.85
C ALA A 36 2.72 0.75 19.25
N PRO A 37 3.76 0.53 18.43
CA PRO A 37 4.45 -0.74 18.12
C PRO A 37 5.10 -1.42 19.34
N LYS A 38 5.66 -2.62 19.15
CA LYS A 38 6.30 -3.43 20.19
C LYS A 38 7.21 -2.61 21.09
N ASP A 39 7.14 -2.88 22.40
CA ASP A 39 7.83 -2.17 23.47
C ASP A 39 7.46 -0.68 23.60
N GLY A 40 6.37 -0.22 22.97
CA GLY A 40 5.94 1.18 22.98
C GLY A 40 6.90 2.12 22.22
N ARG A 41 7.77 1.57 21.36
CA ARG A 41 8.70 2.35 20.54
C ARG A 41 7.95 3.09 19.46
N ALA A 42 8.13 4.40 19.39
CA ALA A 42 7.50 5.23 18.37
C ALA A 42 7.82 4.74 16.96
N VAL A 43 6.83 4.71 16.06
CA VAL A 43 6.99 4.28 14.66
C VAL A 43 8.18 4.94 14.00
N THR A 44 8.39 6.25 14.19
CA THR A 44 9.53 6.98 13.59
C THR A 44 10.90 6.56 14.10
N THR A 45 11.00 5.74 15.15
CA THR A 45 12.28 5.24 15.70
C THR A 45 12.66 3.86 15.20
N TRP A 46 11.78 3.22 14.42
CA TRP A 46 12.07 1.94 13.80
C TRP A 46 12.93 2.14 12.55
N PRO A 47 13.88 1.23 12.27
CA PRO A 47 14.67 1.26 11.03
C PRO A 47 13.80 1.20 9.76
N ASN A 48 12.66 0.52 9.87
CA ASN A 48 11.67 0.39 8.81
C ASN A 48 10.28 0.73 9.36
N TYR A 49 9.64 1.75 8.80
CA TYR A 49 8.30 2.17 9.22
C TYR A 49 7.23 1.14 8.86
N ASP A 50 7.40 0.41 7.76
CA ASP A 50 6.44 -0.62 7.34
C ASP A 50 6.43 -1.79 8.32
N GLU A 51 7.59 -2.14 8.90
CA GLU A 51 7.68 -3.15 9.96
C GLU A 51 6.97 -2.68 11.23
N ALA A 52 7.13 -1.41 11.60
CA ALA A 52 6.46 -0.82 12.76
C ALA A 52 4.94 -0.82 12.58
N TYR A 53 4.44 -0.41 11.41
CA TYR A 53 3.01 -0.44 11.09
C TYR A 53 2.46 -1.87 10.96
N THR A 54 3.25 -2.80 10.44
CA THR A 54 2.90 -4.22 10.41
C THR A 54 2.76 -4.78 11.83
N ASP A 55 3.65 -4.39 12.74
CA ASP A 55 3.58 -4.78 14.14
C ASP A 55 2.33 -4.19 14.83
N VAL A 56 2.03 -2.91 14.59
CA VAL A 56 0.78 -2.27 15.04
C VAL A 56 -0.46 -3.04 14.55
N ALA A 57 -0.51 -3.39 13.27
CA ALA A 57 -1.63 -4.13 12.70
C ALA A 57 -1.79 -5.54 13.31
N LYS A 58 -0.67 -6.24 13.56
CA LYS A 58 -0.67 -7.55 14.24
C LYS A 58 -1.21 -7.45 15.67
N GLN A 59 -0.80 -6.43 16.42
CA GLN A 59 -1.28 -6.23 17.79
C GLN A 59 -2.77 -5.90 17.82
N ILE A 60 -3.25 -5.00 16.95
CA ILE A 60 -4.68 -4.68 16.85
C ILE A 60 -5.49 -5.93 16.48
N ARG A 61 -5.02 -6.73 15.51
CA ARG A 61 -5.68 -8.00 15.15
C ARG A 61 -5.78 -8.95 16.34
N ALA A 62 -4.71 -9.12 17.10
CA ALA A 62 -4.69 -9.98 18.28
C ALA A 62 -5.63 -9.50 19.40
N VAL A 63 -5.87 -8.19 19.48
CA VAL A 63 -6.87 -7.60 20.37
C VAL A 63 -8.28 -7.92 19.88
N VAL A 64 -8.58 -7.63 18.60
CA VAL A 64 -9.91 -7.88 18.02
C VAL A 64 -10.30 -9.36 18.06
N THR A 65 -9.38 -10.28 17.72
CA THR A 65 -9.63 -11.72 17.78
C THR A 65 -9.94 -12.21 19.20
N ARG A 66 -9.45 -11.53 20.23
CA ARG A 66 -9.78 -11.86 21.64
C ARG A 66 -11.17 -11.39 22.04
N ILE A 67 -11.63 -10.28 21.48
CA ILE A 67 -12.91 -9.64 21.83
C ILE A 67 -14.07 -10.27 21.06
N SER A 68 -13.83 -10.73 19.82
CA SER A 68 -14.87 -11.38 19.01
C SER A 68 -15.01 -12.86 19.38
N PRO A 69 -16.09 -13.30 20.05
CA PRO A 69 -16.41 -14.71 20.08
C PRO A 69 -16.76 -15.14 18.65
N THR A 70 -15.97 -16.07 18.14
CA THR A 70 -16.19 -16.94 16.99
C THR A 70 -17.44 -16.63 16.15
N VAL A 71 -17.26 -15.93 15.02
CA VAL A 71 -18.18 -16.11 13.90
C VAL A 71 -17.87 -17.47 13.29
N THR A 72 -18.45 -18.51 13.87
CA THR A 72 -18.49 -19.85 13.27
C THR A 72 -19.34 -19.73 12.02
N SER A 73 -18.68 -19.68 10.86
CA SER A 73 -19.33 -20.01 9.59
C SER A 73 -19.72 -21.49 9.63
N PRO A 74 -21.00 -21.86 9.41
CA PRO A 74 -21.41 -23.26 9.45
C PRO A 74 -20.88 -24.00 8.23
N ALA A 75 -19.95 -24.92 8.45
CA ALA A 75 -19.54 -25.92 7.46
C ALA A 75 -20.62 -27.01 7.30
N PRO A 76 -20.79 -27.58 6.09
CA PRO A 76 -21.84 -28.55 5.79
C PRO A 76 -21.63 -29.92 6.45
N LEU A 77 -22.74 -30.63 6.56
CA LEU A 77 -23.03 -31.85 7.32
C LEU A 77 -22.18 -33.10 6.95
N ALA A 78 -21.80 -33.84 7.99
CA ALA A 78 -21.51 -35.29 8.11
C ALA A 78 -20.31 -35.86 7.30
N VAL A 79 -19.46 -36.77 7.80
CA VAL A 79 -19.70 -38.08 8.46
C VAL A 79 -18.45 -38.50 9.32
N PRO A 80 -18.37 -39.65 10.05
CA PRO A 80 -18.10 -39.67 11.51
C PRO A 80 -16.86 -40.49 12.01
N THR A 81 -16.49 -40.29 13.28
CA THR A 81 -15.94 -41.24 14.32
C THR A 81 -14.73 -42.14 13.93
N GLU A 82 -13.49 -42.01 14.45
CA GLU A 82 -12.93 -42.29 15.82
C GLU A 82 -11.40 -41.93 15.83
N PRO A 83 -10.62 -42.12 16.93
CA PRO A 83 -10.80 -41.72 18.32
C PRO A 83 -9.64 -40.84 18.84
N SER A 84 -9.87 -40.28 20.02
CA SER A 84 -8.97 -39.41 20.80
C SER A 84 -7.58 -39.99 21.08
N PHE A 85 -6.53 -39.21 20.80
CA PHE A 85 -5.26 -39.29 21.52
C PHE A 85 -5.02 -37.98 22.26
N SER A 86 -5.09 -38.06 23.59
CA SER A 86 -4.55 -37.05 24.49
C SER A 86 -3.08 -37.38 24.73
N ALA A 87 -2.18 -36.52 24.26
CA ALA A 87 -0.81 -36.46 24.72
C ALA A 87 -0.34 -35.00 24.69
N SER A 88 -0.36 -34.40 25.88
CA SER A 88 0.40 -33.19 26.20
C SER A 88 1.89 -33.52 26.27
N VAL A 89 2.71 -32.47 26.05
CA VAL A 89 4.15 -32.33 26.32
C VAL A 89 5.09 -32.59 25.14
N ALA A 90 5.34 -31.52 24.39
CA ALA A 90 6.66 -30.90 24.27
C ALA A 90 6.54 -29.77 23.24
N ALA A 91 6.64 -28.52 23.69
CA ALA A 91 6.85 -27.40 22.81
C ALA A 91 8.22 -27.60 22.14
N LEU A 92 8.22 -28.26 20.98
CA LEU A 92 9.36 -28.27 20.07
C LEU A 92 9.67 -26.80 19.75
N SER A 93 10.89 -26.38 20.07
CA SER A 93 11.45 -25.09 19.70
C SER A 93 11.10 -24.78 18.24
N ARG A 94 10.12 -23.89 18.03
CA ARG A 94 9.72 -23.50 16.69
C ARG A 94 10.84 -22.64 16.12
N SER A 95 11.47 -23.12 15.05
CA SER A 95 12.46 -22.34 14.33
C SER A 95 11.86 -21.00 13.91
N SER A 96 12.63 -19.92 14.07
CA SER A 96 12.26 -18.55 13.67
C SER A 96 12.09 -18.36 12.15
N ASN A 97 12.11 -19.46 11.39
CA ASN A 97 12.11 -19.49 9.93
C ASN A 97 10.95 -20.34 9.40
N LEU A 98 9.76 -20.10 9.95
CA LEU A 98 8.47 -20.63 9.50
C LEU A 98 7.82 -19.74 8.41
N ALA A 99 8.62 -18.91 7.73
CA ALA A 99 8.16 -18.19 6.54
C ALA A 99 8.01 -19.20 5.40
N LEU A 100 6.84 -19.81 5.29
CA LEU A 100 6.42 -20.47 4.06
C LEU A 100 6.45 -19.41 2.96
N LYS A 101 7.21 -19.65 1.88
CA LYS A 101 7.22 -18.78 0.69
C LYS A 101 5.77 -18.50 0.30
N LYS A 102 5.35 -17.23 0.35
CA LYS A 102 4.12 -16.83 -0.32
C LYS A 102 4.36 -17.03 -1.80
N THR A 103 3.82 -18.11 -2.36
CA THR A 103 3.72 -18.24 -3.81
C THR A 103 2.62 -17.29 -4.25
N PHE A 104 3.01 -16.13 -4.77
CA PHE A 104 2.08 -15.19 -5.38
C PHE A 104 1.54 -15.82 -6.65
N SER A 105 0.22 -15.96 -6.72
CA SER A 105 -0.44 -16.48 -7.92
C SER A 105 -0.48 -15.40 -9.00
N GLU A 106 -0.72 -15.84 -10.24
CA GLU A 106 -0.97 -14.92 -11.35
C GLU A 106 -2.12 -13.95 -11.07
N LEU A 107 -3.17 -14.44 -10.40
CA LEU A 107 -4.31 -13.65 -9.97
C LEU A 107 -3.93 -12.56 -8.95
N ASP A 108 -2.98 -12.85 -8.06
CA ASP A 108 -2.51 -11.86 -7.08
C ASP A 108 -1.70 -10.75 -7.77
N ALA A 109 -0.88 -11.11 -8.75
CA ALA A 109 -0.14 -10.14 -9.56
C ALA A 109 -1.07 -9.27 -10.41
N ASP A 110 -2.10 -9.86 -11.03
CA ASP A 110 -3.10 -9.12 -11.82
C ASP A 110 -3.90 -8.16 -10.93
N ARG A 111 -4.32 -8.61 -9.74
CA ARG A 111 -5.03 -7.75 -8.78
C ARG A 111 -4.15 -6.58 -8.32
N TYR A 112 -2.90 -6.86 -7.96
CA TYR A 112 -1.96 -5.84 -7.53
C TYR A 112 -1.66 -4.83 -8.64
N LEU A 113 -1.57 -5.29 -9.90
CA LEU A 113 -1.40 -4.41 -11.06
C LEU A 113 -2.60 -3.47 -11.22
N GLN A 114 -3.82 -4.01 -11.16
CA GLN A 114 -5.05 -3.22 -11.28
C GLN A 114 -5.16 -2.19 -10.15
N GLU A 115 -4.91 -2.62 -8.91
CA GLU A 115 -4.90 -1.73 -7.73
C GLU A 115 -3.84 -0.63 -7.87
N SER A 116 -2.66 -0.97 -8.37
CA SER A 116 -1.58 0.00 -8.62
C SER A 116 -1.97 1.02 -9.69
N PHE A 117 -2.62 0.59 -10.77
CA PHE A 117 -3.10 1.50 -11.82
C PHE A 117 -4.18 2.44 -11.30
N ASP A 118 -5.15 1.92 -10.54
CA ASP A 118 -6.20 2.75 -9.93
C ASP A 118 -5.62 3.76 -8.93
N PHE A 119 -4.61 3.35 -8.16
CA PHE A 119 -3.88 4.25 -7.28
C PHE A 119 -3.20 5.38 -8.06
N ILE A 120 -2.42 5.05 -9.09
CA ILE A 120 -1.72 6.04 -9.94
C ILE A 120 -2.74 6.98 -10.60
N SER A 121 -3.86 6.46 -11.10
CA SER A 121 -4.92 7.25 -11.72
C SER A 121 -5.47 8.33 -10.76
N ARG A 122 -5.80 7.95 -9.52
CA ARG A 122 -6.28 8.88 -8.48
C ARG A 122 -5.20 9.88 -8.06
N PHE A 123 -3.95 9.42 -7.96
CA PHE A 123 -2.83 10.27 -7.64
C PHE A 123 -2.65 11.37 -8.69
N PHE A 124 -2.74 11.03 -9.98
CA PHE A 124 -2.64 11.99 -11.09
C PHE A 124 -3.79 12.99 -11.09
N GLU A 125 -5.03 12.52 -10.91
CA GLU A 125 -6.20 13.39 -10.84
C GLU A 125 -6.07 14.41 -9.70
N GLY A 126 -5.72 13.96 -8.50
CA GLY A 126 -5.50 14.85 -7.35
C GLY A 126 -4.33 15.82 -7.55
N SER A 127 -3.21 15.34 -8.08
CA SER A 127 -2.01 16.16 -8.30
C SER A 127 -2.23 17.23 -9.37
N LEU A 128 -3.00 16.94 -10.43
CA LEU A 128 -3.37 17.90 -11.46
C LEU A 128 -4.29 18.99 -10.91
N GLN A 129 -5.30 18.61 -10.12
CA GLN A 129 -6.21 19.56 -9.46
C GLN A 129 -5.44 20.49 -8.50
N GLU A 130 -4.53 19.93 -7.72
CA GLU A 130 -3.69 20.70 -6.78
C GLU A 130 -2.71 21.62 -7.51
N LEU A 131 -2.15 21.19 -8.64
CA LEU A 131 -1.24 22.01 -9.46
C LEU A 131 -1.96 23.23 -10.05
N GLU A 132 -3.16 23.03 -10.60
CA GLU A 132 -4.02 24.11 -11.12
C GLU A 132 -4.46 25.07 -10.02
N ALA A 133 -4.87 24.56 -8.85
CA ALA A 133 -5.30 25.40 -7.73
C ALA A 133 -4.19 26.27 -7.12
N ARG A 134 -2.91 25.87 -7.27
CA ARG A 134 -1.76 26.56 -6.66
C ARG A 134 -1.03 27.53 -7.59
N ASN A 135 -1.27 27.48 -8.89
CA ASN A 135 -0.46 28.21 -9.86
C ASN A 135 -1.35 28.95 -10.86
N ASP A 136 -1.42 30.27 -10.71
CA ASP A 136 -2.13 31.13 -11.67
C ASP A 136 -1.55 30.97 -13.09
N GLY A 137 -2.43 30.74 -14.05
CA GLY A 137 -2.06 30.54 -15.46
C GLY A 137 -1.62 29.12 -15.80
N ILE A 138 -1.71 28.16 -14.87
CA ILE A 138 -1.70 26.73 -15.19
C ILE A 138 -3.14 26.24 -15.29
N SER A 139 -3.45 25.47 -16.34
CA SER A 139 -4.71 24.74 -16.44
C SER A 139 -4.43 23.27 -16.68
N CYS A 140 -5.17 22.39 -16.03
CA CYS A 140 -4.95 20.95 -16.10
C CYS A 140 -6.17 20.23 -16.67
N GLN A 141 -5.92 19.16 -17.42
CA GLN A 141 -6.98 18.29 -17.91
C GLN A 141 -6.63 16.85 -17.57
N PHE A 142 -7.51 16.21 -16.82
CA PHE A 142 -7.49 14.77 -16.59
C PHE A 142 -8.64 14.12 -17.35
N ARG A 143 -8.38 13.01 -18.03
CA ARG A 143 -9.42 12.25 -18.72
C ARG A 143 -9.16 10.75 -18.56
N ARG A 144 -10.12 10.05 -17.96
CA ARG A 144 -10.15 8.58 -17.99
C ARG A 144 -10.80 8.13 -19.30
N ILE A 145 -10.06 7.38 -20.12
CA ILE A 145 -10.53 6.89 -21.43
C ILE A 145 -11.38 5.63 -21.22
N ASP A 146 -10.87 4.70 -20.42
CA ASP A 146 -11.54 3.46 -20.05
C ASP A 146 -10.99 2.89 -18.72
N GLY A 147 -11.31 1.63 -18.41
CA GLY A 147 -10.84 0.95 -17.20
C GLY A 147 -9.33 0.73 -17.13
N ASN A 148 -8.63 0.83 -18.27
CA ASN A 148 -7.22 0.46 -18.45
C ASN A 148 -6.37 1.63 -18.95
N THR A 149 -6.96 2.76 -19.32
CA THR A 149 -6.25 3.93 -19.85
C THR A 149 -6.78 5.24 -19.30
N PHE A 150 -5.88 6.13 -18.92
CA PHE A 150 -6.18 7.54 -18.64
C PHE A 150 -5.11 8.45 -19.26
N THR A 151 -5.47 9.71 -19.48
CA THR A 151 -4.58 10.75 -19.98
C THR A 151 -4.58 11.96 -19.06
N GLY A 152 -3.45 12.67 -19.06
CA GLY A 152 -3.27 13.92 -18.34
C GLY A 152 -2.62 14.96 -19.26
N ALA A 153 -3.05 16.21 -19.17
CA ALA A 153 -2.45 17.32 -19.91
C ALA A 153 -2.33 18.55 -19.02
N ILE A 154 -1.22 19.27 -19.17
CA ILE A 154 -0.94 20.50 -18.45
C ILE A 154 -0.74 21.61 -19.47
N TYR A 155 -1.47 22.70 -19.28
CA TYR A 155 -1.42 23.91 -20.10
C TYR A 155 -0.84 25.04 -19.29
N ARG A 156 0.04 25.83 -19.89
CA ARG A 156 0.59 27.05 -19.31
C ARG A 156 0.19 28.22 -20.20
N GLN A 157 -0.58 29.16 -19.66
CA GLN A 157 -1.12 30.31 -20.39
C GLN A 157 -1.88 29.90 -21.67
N GLY A 158 -2.63 28.80 -21.60
CA GLY A 158 -3.41 28.26 -22.72
C GLY A 158 -2.63 27.40 -23.73
N ASN A 159 -1.29 27.38 -23.65
CA ASN A 159 -0.46 26.51 -24.49
C ASN A 159 -0.17 25.19 -23.79
N LYS A 160 -0.25 24.07 -24.53
CA LYS A 160 0.05 22.75 -23.97
C LYS A 160 1.54 22.65 -23.63
N ALA A 161 1.84 22.52 -22.35
CA ALA A 161 3.21 22.42 -21.83
C ALA A 161 3.68 20.97 -21.71
N SER A 162 2.78 20.07 -21.28
CA SER A 162 3.09 18.65 -21.11
C SER A 162 1.82 17.80 -21.23
N GLU A 163 1.96 16.55 -21.66
CA GLU A 163 0.87 15.58 -21.68
C GLU A 163 1.39 14.16 -21.44
N CYS A 164 0.49 13.27 -21.05
CA CYS A 164 0.77 11.86 -20.92
C CYS A 164 -0.44 10.98 -21.22
N SER A 165 -0.15 9.73 -21.57
CA SER A 165 -1.07 8.60 -21.49
C SER A 165 -0.48 7.55 -20.57
N VAL A 166 -1.30 6.99 -19.69
CA VAL A 166 -0.94 5.85 -18.85
C VAL A 166 -1.92 4.73 -19.13
N THR A 167 -1.40 3.57 -19.51
CA THR A 167 -2.18 2.43 -19.99
C THR A 167 -1.69 1.14 -19.35
N LEU A 168 -2.62 0.26 -18.99
CA LEU A 168 -2.28 -1.14 -18.66
C LEU A 168 -1.83 -1.85 -19.95
N GLY A 169 -0.57 -2.27 -19.97
CA GLY A 169 0.05 -2.95 -21.10
C GLY A 169 -0.62 -4.30 -21.35
N VAL A 170 -1.00 -4.56 -22.61
CA VAL A 170 -1.67 -5.82 -23.03
C VAL A 170 -0.68 -6.78 -23.69
N MET A 171 0.46 -6.28 -24.20
CA MET A 171 1.44 -7.09 -24.90
C MET A 171 2.62 -7.50 -24.01
N GLY A 172 2.54 -8.71 -23.46
CA GLY A 172 3.69 -9.47 -22.99
C GLY A 172 4.13 -9.29 -21.54
N GLY A 173 3.41 -8.50 -20.73
CA GLY A 173 3.72 -8.39 -19.31
C GLY A 173 2.63 -7.66 -18.53
N ARG A 174 2.41 -8.08 -17.29
CA ARG A 174 1.59 -7.40 -16.28
C ARG A 174 2.24 -6.05 -15.96
N SER A 175 1.98 -5.03 -16.79
CA SER A 175 2.67 -3.75 -16.71
C SER A 175 1.75 -2.55 -16.85
N ILE A 176 2.23 -1.42 -16.33
CA ILE A 176 1.65 -0.10 -16.46
C ILE A 176 2.63 0.70 -17.32
N GLU A 177 2.18 1.15 -18.47
CA GLU A 177 2.98 1.86 -19.45
C GLU A 177 2.68 3.35 -19.39
N TYR A 178 3.72 4.17 -19.41
CA TYR A 178 3.65 5.63 -19.49
C TYR A 178 4.18 6.10 -20.83
N SER A 179 3.43 6.98 -21.49
CA SER A 179 3.84 7.70 -22.69
C SER A 179 3.70 9.20 -22.48
N SER A 180 4.66 9.98 -22.96
CA SER A 180 4.60 11.46 -22.98
C SER A 180 3.75 12.02 -24.14
N SER A 181 2.98 11.17 -24.81
CA SER A 181 2.00 11.55 -25.83
C SER A 181 0.65 10.96 -25.47
N ALA A 182 -0.37 11.82 -25.39
CA ALA A 182 -1.75 11.39 -25.11
C ALA A 182 -2.37 10.59 -26.27
N SER A 183 -1.67 10.51 -27.41
CA SER A 183 -2.12 9.85 -28.64
C SER A 183 -1.26 8.65 -29.06
N ALA A 184 -0.27 8.25 -28.24
CA ALA A 184 0.59 7.12 -28.55
C ALA A 184 -0.22 5.83 -28.71
N ARG A 185 -0.15 5.24 -29.91
CA ARG A 185 -0.75 3.92 -30.24
C ARG A 185 0.29 2.79 -30.27
N GLY A 186 1.43 3.01 -29.61
CA GLY A 186 2.55 2.08 -29.54
C GLY A 186 3.82 2.78 -29.05
N GLY A 187 4.56 2.12 -28.15
CA GLY A 187 5.77 2.64 -27.52
C GLY A 187 5.49 3.37 -26.20
N PHE A 188 6.32 3.07 -25.20
CA PHE A 188 6.28 3.66 -23.87
C PHE A 188 7.61 4.36 -23.58
N ASN A 189 7.56 5.49 -22.89
CA ASN A 189 8.75 6.17 -22.37
C ASN A 189 9.26 5.49 -21.11
N GLU A 190 8.32 5.03 -20.28
CA GLU A 190 8.58 4.36 -19.01
C GLU A 190 7.54 3.27 -18.79
N MET A 191 7.90 2.21 -18.07
CA MET A 191 7.00 1.10 -17.80
C MET A 191 7.27 0.53 -16.41
N LEU A 192 6.21 0.25 -15.68
CA LEU A 192 6.23 -0.43 -14.40
C LEU A 192 5.72 -1.85 -14.58
N SER A 193 6.51 -2.86 -14.24
CA SER A 193 6.07 -4.25 -14.19
C SER A 193 5.84 -4.69 -12.74
N VAL A 194 4.86 -5.56 -12.53
CA VAL A 194 4.72 -6.25 -11.24
C VAL A 194 5.76 -7.36 -11.14
N ASP A 195 6.49 -7.37 -10.04
CA ASP A 195 7.42 -8.43 -9.66
C ASP A 195 7.21 -8.75 -8.18
N HIS A 196 7.79 -9.84 -7.70
CA HIS A 196 7.63 -10.28 -6.33
C HIS A 196 8.93 -10.82 -5.75
N ASP A 197 9.01 -10.80 -4.43
CA ASP A 197 9.95 -11.62 -3.68
C ASP A 197 9.19 -12.69 -2.89
N ASP A 198 9.87 -13.35 -1.96
CA ASP A 198 9.25 -14.38 -1.13
C ASP A 198 8.25 -13.80 -0.09
N GLN A 199 8.11 -12.46 -0.01
CA GLN A 199 7.37 -11.75 1.04
C GLN A 199 6.30 -10.77 0.50
N SER A 200 6.48 -10.16 -0.66
CA SER A 200 5.64 -9.06 -1.18
C SER A 200 5.65 -8.93 -2.72
N LEU A 201 4.57 -8.35 -3.26
CA LEU A 201 4.50 -7.83 -4.63
C LEU A 201 4.97 -6.37 -4.64
N PHE A 202 5.72 -5.98 -5.66
CA PHE A 202 6.22 -4.62 -5.85
C PHE A 202 6.27 -4.26 -7.34
N LEU A 203 6.43 -2.97 -7.62
CA LEU A 203 6.62 -2.46 -8.98
C LEU A 203 8.11 -2.33 -9.29
N LYS A 204 8.50 -2.60 -10.53
CA LYS A 204 9.84 -2.37 -11.07
C LYS A 204 9.76 -1.50 -12.32
N SER A 205 10.59 -0.46 -12.36
CA SER A 205 10.76 0.37 -13.56
C SER A 205 11.69 -0.32 -14.56
N LEU A 206 11.28 -0.34 -15.83
CA LEU A 206 12.00 -1.00 -16.94
C LEU A 206 12.43 -0.01 -18.04
N GLY A 207 12.06 1.26 -17.94
CA GLY A 207 12.28 2.27 -18.97
C GLY A 207 13.63 2.97 -18.91
N MET A 208 13.67 4.13 -19.59
CA MET A 208 14.87 4.93 -19.85
C MET A 208 14.92 6.19 -18.97
N ALA A 209 14.01 6.36 -18.01
CA ALA A 209 14.04 7.51 -17.12
C ALA A 209 15.32 7.46 -16.25
N MET A 210 16.27 8.33 -16.57
CA MET A 210 17.63 8.43 -16.00
C MET A 210 17.69 8.76 -14.49
N HIS A 211 16.59 8.63 -13.74
CA HIS A 211 16.46 9.06 -12.35
C HIS A 211 16.11 7.94 -11.36
N VAL A 212 15.64 6.78 -11.82
CA VAL A 212 15.37 5.63 -10.94
C VAL A 212 16.17 4.44 -11.44
N SER A 213 16.94 3.81 -10.53
CA SER A 213 17.67 2.59 -10.86
C SER A 213 16.67 1.49 -11.22
N ARG A 214 16.84 0.84 -12.38
CA ARG A 214 16.01 -0.28 -12.87
C ARG A 214 15.83 -1.45 -11.89
N SER A 215 16.66 -1.49 -10.84
CA SER A 215 16.65 -2.50 -9.79
C SER A 215 15.88 -2.11 -8.52
N GLN A 216 15.33 -0.89 -8.43
CA GLN A 216 14.64 -0.42 -7.24
C GLN A 216 13.24 -1.02 -7.15
N LYS A 217 12.90 -1.57 -5.98
CA LYS A 217 11.53 -1.99 -5.64
C LYS A 217 10.71 -0.74 -5.36
N LEU A 218 9.66 -0.51 -6.13
CA LEU A 218 8.77 0.63 -6.00
C LEU A 218 7.45 0.19 -5.36
N THR A 219 6.97 1.00 -4.42
CA THR A 219 5.58 0.93 -3.96
C THR A 219 4.65 1.54 -5.01
N GLN A 220 3.35 1.50 -4.77
CA GLN A 220 2.36 2.16 -5.64
C GLN A 220 2.61 3.67 -5.69
N GLU A 221 2.95 4.27 -4.55
CA GLU A 221 3.35 5.67 -4.43
C GLU A 221 4.62 5.96 -5.22
N GLY A 222 5.67 5.14 -5.06
CA GLY A 222 6.93 5.33 -5.80
C GLY A 222 6.75 5.21 -7.31
N GLY A 223 5.86 4.32 -7.77
CA GLY A 223 5.48 4.23 -9.18
C GLY A 223 4.73 5.47 -9.68
N ALA A 224 3.80 5.99 -8.87
CA ALA A 224 3.04 7.20 -9.19
C ALA A 224 3.95 8.43 -9.26
N GLU A 225 4.83 8.61 -8.28
CA GLU A 225 5.81 9.71 -8.24
C GLU A 225 6.78 9.66 -9.42
N LEU A 226 7.23 8.47 -9.83
CA LEU A 226 8.07 8.31 -11.02
C LEU A 226 7.36 8.87 -12.26
N PHE A 227 6.15 8.40 -12.58
CA PHE A 227 5.41 8.90 -13.73
C PHE A 227 5.09 10.40 -13.63
N TRP A 228 4.74 10.86 -12.44
CA TRP A 228 4.45 12.27 -12.19
C TRP A 228 5.67 13.16 -12.45
N SER A 229 6.86 12.72 -12.00
CA SER A 229 8.12 13.43 -12.23
C SER A 229 8.41 13.62 -13.72
N ILE A 230 8.05 12.63 -14.56
CA ILE A 230 8.22 12.70 -16.01
C ILE A 230 7.23 13.72 -16.60
N LEU A 231 5.97 13.71 -16.16
CA LEU A 231 4.95 14.66 -16.64
C LEU A 231 5.27 16.11 -16.29
N ILE A 232 5.73 16.37 -15.07
CA ILE A 232 6.00 17.73 -14.59
C ILE A 232 7.38 18.26 -14.99
N GLY A 233 8.32 17.38 -15.33
CA GLY A 233 9.70 17.73 -15.67
C GLY A 233 9.85 18.86 -16.71
N PRO A 234 9.07 18.91 -17.82
CA PRO A 234 9.12 20.01 -18.77
C PRO A 234 8.72 21.38 -18.21
N LEU A 235 7.93 21.43 -17.14
CA LEU A 235 7.51 22.69 -16.51
C LEU A 235 8.55 23.26 -15.54
N GLN A 236 9.49 22.44 -15.08
CA GLN A 236 10.53 22.80 -14.12
C GLN A 236 11.83 23.30 -14.77
N ARG A 237 11.91 23.30 -16.10
CA ARG A 237 13.08 23.75 -16.88
C ARG A 237 12.94 25.18 -17.36
#